data_AF-A0A8T9BMR3-F1
#
_entry.id   AF-A0A8T9BMR3-F1
#
_cell.length_a   1.000
_cell.length_b   1.000
_cell.length_c   1.000
_cell.angle_alpha   90.00
_cell.angle_beta   90.00
_cell.angle_gamma   90.00
#
_symmetry.space_group_name_H-M   'P 1'
#
loop_
_entity.id
_entity.type
_entity.pdbx_description
1 polymer ?
#
loop_
_entity_poly.entity_id
_entity_poly.type
_entity_poly.pdbx_seq_one_letter_code
_entity_poly.pdbx_strand_id
1 'polypeptide(L)'
;MNLKFFGLSASLVLSSLSTGLSHSSAYPSPTPTFETPPPPGETYTTGFPLCGIPGYTVVPGNYTEVTEQVSNSTLKCCHDQCRAVYPACQSIAFHKRYTECLFFDRVVEDTQLYRDNSSEFVHYDLGCRVR
;
A
#
# COMPACT_ATOMS: atom_id res chain seq x y z
N MET A 1 -59.38 3.75 28.43
CA MET A 1 -59.42 5.10 27.82
C MET A 1 -58.30 5.18 26.78
N ASN A 2 -58.70 5.51 25.55
CA ASN A 2 -57.93 5.91 24.36
C ASN A 2 -56.94 4.92 23.70
N LEU A 3 -57.56 4.06 22.89
CA LEU A 3 -57.10 3.56 21.59
C LEU A 3 -56.95 4.73 20.57
N LYS A 4 -55.93 4.70 19.72
CA LYS A 4 -56.01 5.33 18.38
C LYS A 4 -55.48 4.37 17.32
N PHE A 5 -56.43 3.86 16.54
CA PHE A 5 -56.25 3.29 15.22
C PHE A 5 -55.85 4.38 14.22
N PHE A 6 -54.98 4.05 13.27
CA PHE A 6 -55.14 4.46 11.87
C PHE A 6 -54.71 3.29 10.99
N GLY A 7 -55.66 2.80 10.19
CA GLY A 7 -55.44 1.79 9.16
C GLY A 7 -55.47 2.40 7.76
N LEU A 8 -55.50 1.47 6.80
CA LEU A 8 -55.73 1.58 5.34
C LEU A 8 -54.44 1.84 4.53
N SER A 9 -53.86 0.82 3.89
CA SER A 9 -54.32 0.00 2.74
C SER A 9 -54.10 0.70 1.40
N ALA A 10 -53.22 0.15 0.57
CA ALA A 10 -53.50 -0.28 -0.81
C ALA A 10 -52.18 -0.55 -1.55
N SER A 11 -52.00 -1.79 -2.01
CA SER A 11 -51.04 -2.15 -3.06
C SER A 11 -51.52 -1.65 -4.42
N LEU A 12 -50.63 -1.16 -5.28
CA LEU A 12 -50.79 -1.17 -6.73
C LEU A 12 -49.43 -1.22 -7.43
N VAL A 13 -49.43 -1.84 -8.60
CA VAL A 13 -48.33 -2.52 -9.27
C VAL A 13 -47.93 -1.76 -10.53
N LEU A 14 -46.64 -1.85 -10.91
CA LEU A 14 -46.00 -1.64 -12.23
C LEU A 14 -46.15 -0.28 -12.94
N SER A 15 -45.00 0.32 -13.29
CA SER A 15 -44.64 0.58 -14.71
C SER A 15 -43.18 1.03 -14.84
N SER A 16 -42.45 0.28 -15.65
CA SER A 16 -41.08 0.50 -16.11
C SER A 16 -40.95 1.80 -16.89
N LEU A 17 -39.95 2.62 -16.58
CA LEU A 17 -39.44 3.61 -17.54
C LEU A 17 -37.91 3.49 -17.59
N SER A 18 -37.45 2.85 -18.66
CA SER A 18 -36.06 2.74 -19.05
C SER A 18 -35.56 4.09 -19.58
N THR A 19 -34.78 4.80 -18.78
CA THR A 19 -33.88 5.84 -19.29
C THR A 19 -32.48 5.24 -19.40
N GLY A 20 -32.17 4.78 -20.62
CA GLY A 20 -30.79 4.49 -21.00
C GLY A 20 -29.98 5.78 -20.98
N LEU A 21 -29.18 5.97 -19.92
CA LEU A 21 -27.99 6.81 -20.00
C LEU A 21 -26.78 5.89 -20.08
N SER A 22 -26.32 5.68 -21.30
CA SER A 22 -24.96 5.26 -21.58
C SER A 22 -24.03 6.35 -21.04
N HIS A 23 -23.54 6.20 -19.81
CA HIS A 23 -22.36 6.92 -19.34
C HIS A 23 -21.25 5.91 -19.17
N SER A 24 -20.32 5.97 -20.13
CA SER A 24 -19.08 5.24 -20.21
C SER A 24 -18.44 5.07 -18.84
N SER A 25 -18.12 3.82 -18.49
CA SER A 25 -17.12 3.53 -17.46
C SER A 25 -15.80 4.16 -17.89
N ALA A 26 -15.59 5.42 -17.52
CA ALA A 26 -14.26 5.98 -17.45
C ALA A 26 -13.54 5.21 -16.36
N TYR A 27 -12.81 4.17 -16.75
CA TYR A 27 -11.70 3.70 -15.94
C TYR A 27 -10.87 4.94 -15.57
N PRO A 28 -10.57 5.19 -14.29
CA PRO A 28 -9.52 6.14 -14.00
C PRO A 28 -8.25 5.57 -14.65
N SER A 29 -7.82 6.19 -15.75
CA SER A 29 -6.48 6.00 -16.27
C SER A 29 -5.53 6.33 -15.11
N PRO A 30 -4.56 5.46 -14.76
CA PRO A 30 -3.57 5.82 -13.78
C PRO A 30 -2.92 7.12 -14.27
N THR A 31 -3.06 8.20 -13.50
CA THR A 31 -2.27 9.40 -13.70
C THR A 31 -0.81 8.95 -13.72
N PRO A 32 -0.02 9.27 -14.77
CA PRO A 32 1.40 9.04 -14.73
C PRO A 32 1.90 9.86 -13.56
N THR A 33 2.23 9.16 -12.47
CA THR A 33 2.90 9.80 -11.36
C THR A 33 4.26 10.17 -11.93
N PHE A 34 4.67 11.43 -11.82
CA PHE A 34 6.04 11.80 -12.17
C PHE A 34 6.95 11.02 -11.20
N GLU A 35 7.36 9.83 -11.60
CA GLU A 35 8.44 9.12 -10.95
C GLU A 35 9.64 10.05 -11.12
N THR A 36 10.10 10.63 -10.02
CA THR A 36 11.43 11.22 -9.96
C THR A 36 12.38 10.23 -10.66
N PRO A 37 13.27 10.65 -11.56
CA PRO A 37 14.20 9.71 -12.17
C PRO A 37 15.17 9.18 -11.10
N PRO A 38 15.68 7.94 -11.25
CA PRO A 38 16.74 7.45 -10.38
C PRO A 38 17.99 8.36 -10.49
N PRO A 39 18.87 8.36 -9.48
CA PRO A 39 20.15 9.06 -9.57
C PRO A 39 20.93 8.70 -10.86
N PRO A 40 21.78 9.58 -11.40
CA PRO A 40 22.54 9.29 -12.62
C PRO A 40 23.35 8.00 -12.50
N GLY A 41 23.10 7.05 -13.41
CA GLY A 41 23.78 5.74 -13.42
C GLY A 41 23.06 4.65 -12.62
N GLU A 42 21.98 4.99 -11.91
CA GLU A 42 21.15 4.06 -11.15
C GLU A 42 19.86 3.71 -11.90
N THR A 43 19.28 2.57 -11.56
CA THR A 43 17.96 2.13 -12.03
C THR A 43 17.12 1.68 -10.86
N TYR A 44 15.81 1.97 -10.92
CA TYR A 44 14.89 1.43 -9.94
C TYR A 44 14.85 -0.10 -9.99
N THR A 45 14.81 -0.69 -8.81
CA THR A 45 14.73 -2.12 -8.61
C THR A 45 13.31 -2.55 -8.95
N THR A 46 13.19 -3.54 -9.83
CA THR A 46 11.91 -4.08 -10.29
C THR A 46 11.84 -5.58 -10.03
N GLY A 47 10.62 -6.10 -9.96
CA GLY A 47 10.33 -7.52 -9.72
C GLY A 47 9.49 -7.74 -8.47
N PHE A 48 8.93 -8.94 -8.32
CA PHE A 48 8.11 -9.29 -7.16
C PHE A 48 8.20 -10.78 -6.83
N PRO A 49 8.41 -11.18 -5.56
CA PRO A 49 8.78 -10.30 -4.44
C PRO A 49 10.26 -9.90 -4.48
N LEU A 50 10.57 -8.69 -4.03
CA LEU A 50 11.91 -8.21 -3.76
C LEU A 50 12.29 -8.51 -2.32
N CYS A 51 13.31 -9.34 -2.15
CA CYS A 51 13.73 -9.86 -0.85
C CYS A 51 15.18 -9.56 -0.59
N GLY A 52 15.45 -8.68 0.39
CA GLY A 52 16.81 -8.43 0.84
C GLY A 52 17.55 -7.44 -0.05
N ILE A 53 16.86 -6.45 -0.61
CA ILE A 53 17.48 -5.48 -1.51
C ILE A 53 18.07 -4.34 -0.70
N PRO A 54 19.41 -4.16 -0.67
CA PRO A 54 19.99 -2.98 -0.05
C PRO A 54 19.78 -1.77 -0.97
N GLY A 55 19.47 -0.62 -0.40
CA GLY A 55 19.32 0.60 -1.19
C GLY A 55 18.58 1.72 -0.50
N TYR A 56 18.27 2.74 -1.28
CA TYR A 56 17.56 3.93 -0.84
C TYR A 56 16.35 4.17 -1.72
N THR A 57 15.27 4.59 -1.10
CA THR A 57 14.07 5.06 -1.77
C THR A 57 14.20 6.55 -2.05
N VAL A 58 13.46 7.06 -3.03
CA VAL A 58 13.43 8.50 -3.28
C VAL A 58 12.48 9.18 -2.31
N VAL A 59 12.98 10.14 -1.53
CA VAL A 59 12.18 10.94 -0.59
C VAL A 59 12.20 12.42 -1.00
N PRO A 60 11.04 13.07 -1.23
CA PRO A 60 9.70 12.48 -1.24
C PRO A 60 9.46 11.59 -2.47
N GLY A 61 8.81 10.45 -2.27
CA GLY A 61 8.39 9.53 -3.33
C GLY A 61 6.86 9.41 -3.38
N ASN A 62 6.35 8.58 -4.29
CA ASN A 62 4.91 8.30 -4.42
C ASN A 62 4.42 7.17 -3.49
N TYR A 63 4.83 7.25 -2.25
CA TYR A 63 4.50 6.27 -1.22
C TYR A 63 4.47 6.98 0.13
N THR A 64 3.82 6.35 1.10
CA THR A 64 3.86 6.76 2.50
C THR A 64 4.87 5.88 3.22
N GLU A 65 5.96 6.47 3.69
CA GLU A 65 6.88 5.85 4.63
C GLU A 65 6.49 6.25 6.05
N VAL A 66 6.28 5.25 6.88
CA VAL A 66 6.05 5.44 8.32
C VAL A 66 7.16 4.72 9.07
N THR A 67 7.84 5.46 9.93
CA THR A 67 8.87 4.88 10.80
C THR A 67 8.21 4.22 12.01
N GLU A 68 8.48 2.93 12.19
CA GLU A 68 8.16 2.20 13.40
C GLU A 68 9.47 1.91 14.14
N GLN A 69 9.72 2.65 15.22
CA GLN A 69 10.89 2.44 16.08
C GLN A 69 10.51 1.56 17.26
N VAL A 70 10.95 0.30 17.21
CA VAL A 70 10.88 -0.62 18.35
C VAL A 70 12.29 -1.01 18.74
N SER A 71 12.67 -0.73 19.99
CA SER A 71 13.97 -1.15 20.52
C SER A 71 14.05 -2.68 20.52
N ASN A 72 15.17 -3.24 20.03
CA ASN A 72 15.39 -4.69 19.92
C ASN A 72 14.43 -5.41 18.96
N SER A 73 13.95 -4.73 17.91
CA SER A 73 13.22 -5.42 16.85
C SER A 73 14.15 -6.29 16.00
N THR A 74 13.63 -7.38 15.47
CA THR A 74 14.33 -8.20 14.48
C THR A 74 13.70 -7.99 13.11
N LEU A 75 14.42 -8.31 12.04
CA LEU A 75 13.84 -8.31 10.69
C LEU A 75 12.52 -9.10 10.64
N LYS A 76 12.48 -10.26 11.32
CA LYS A 76 11.28 -11.09 11.42
C LYS A 76 10.15 -10.35 12.14
N CYS A 77 10.42 -9.68 13.26
CA CYS A 77 9.43 -8.90 13.99
C CYS A 77 8.88 -7.74 13.14
N CYS A 78 9.75 -6.96 12.48
CA CYS A 78 9.32 -5.88 11.58
C CYS A 78 8.38 -6.43 10.48
N HIS A 79 8.75 -7.57 9.89
CA HIS A 79 7.98 -8.18 8.80
C HIS A 79 6.62 -8.71 9.28
N ASP A 80 6.59 -9.39 10.43
CA ASP A 80 5.36 -9.92 11.01
C ASP A 80 4.43 -8.79 11.48
N GLN A 81 4.97 -7.69 12.02
CA GLN A 81 4.20 -6.50 12.39
C GLN A 81 3.59 -5.81 11.17
N CYS A 82 4.37 -5.65 10.09
CA CYS A 82 3.86 -5.12 8.82
C CYS A 82 2.73 -6.01 8.25
N ARG A 83 2.90 -7.35 8.27
CA ARG A 83 1.84 -8.29 7.87
C ARG A 83 0.56 -8.15 8.68
N ALA A 84 0.69 -7.91 9.99
CA ALA A 84 -0.46 -7.78 10.89
C ALA A 84 -1.34 -6.55 10.60
N VAL A 85 -0.80 -5.54 9.91
CA VAL A 85 -1.51 -4.31 9.55
C VAL A 85 -1.83 -4.20 8.06
N TYR A 86 -1.71 -5.29 7.30
CA TYR A 86 -2.11 -5.34 5.89
C TYR A 86 -3.59 -4.92 5.71
N PRO A 87 -3.94 -4.09 4.70
CA PRO A 87 -3.11 -3.60 3.60
C PRO A 87 -2.38 -2.27 3.85
N ALA A 88 -2.40 -1.73 5.07
CA ALA A 88 -1.75 -0.44 5.36
C ALA A 88 -0.22 -0.51 5.27
N CYS A 89 0.38 -1.69 5.46
CA CYS A 89 1.78 -1.96 5.19
C CYS A 89 1.90 -3.08 4.15
N GLN A 90 2.72 -2.86 3.13
CA GLN A 90 2.92 -3.78 1.99
C GLN A 90 4.39 -4.19 1.80
N SER A 91 5.34 -3.42 2.34
CA SER A 91 6.75 -3.79 2.43
C SER A 91 7.45 -3.09 3.59
N ILE A 92 8.68 -3.51 3.89
CA ILE A 92 9.51 -2.90 4.94
C ILE A 92 10.90 -2.56 4.43
N ALA A 93 11.56 -1.59 5.08
CA ALA A 93 13.01 -1.46 5.11
C ALA A 93 13.50 -1.67 6.54
N PHE A 94 14.50 -2.52 6.73
CA PHE A 94 15.10 -2.81 8.04
C PHE A 94 16.50 -2.21 8.14
N HIS A 95 16.72 -1.34 9.12
CA HIS A 95 18.05 -0.80 9.43
C HIS A 95 18.79 -1.76 10.37
N LYS A 96 19.79 -2.49 9.86
CA LYS A 96 20.47 -3.54 10.65
C LYS A 96 21.14 -3.02 11.93
N ARG A 97 21.79 -1.85 11.87
CA ARG A 97 22.51 -1.26 13.00
C ARG A 97 21.59 -0.76 14.12
N TYR A 98 20.55 0.00 13.78
CA TYR A 98 19.66 0.62 14.76
C TYR A 98 18.42 -0.23 15.09
N THR A 99 18.28 -1.40 14.45
CA THR A 99 17.12 -2.29 14.61
C THR A 99 15.79 -1.59 14.34
N GLU A 100 15.80 -0.65 13.40
CA GLU A 100 14.66 0.19 13.03
C GLU A 100 13.91 -0.38 11.83
N CYS A 101 12.58 -0.24 11.84
CA CYS A 101 11.70 -0.65 10.75
C CYS A 101 11.09 0.59 10.09
N LEU A 102 11.17 0.68 8.77
CA LEU A 102 10.34 1.58 7.97
C LEU A 102 9.27 0.75 7.30
N PHE A 103 8.01 1.15 7.46
CA PHE A 103 6.85 0.51 6.83
C PHE A 103 6.42 1.35 5.64
N PHE A 104 6.16 0.68 4.52
CA PHE A 104 5.70 1.32 3.30
C PHE A 104 4.31 0.84 2.95
N ASP A 105 3.46 1.77 2.51
CA ASP A 105 2.12 1.49 1.97
C ASP A 105 2.16 0.92 0.53
N ARG A 106 3.36 0.63 0.02
CA ARG A 106 3.64 0.06 -1.30
C ARG A 106 4.52 -1.18 -1.20
N VAL A 107 4.44 -2.05 -2.21
CA VAL A 107 5.46 -3.08 -2.45
C VAL A 107 6.79 -2.42 -2.84
N VAL A 108 7.91 -3.10 -2.65
CA VAL A 108 9.25 -2.51 -2.81
C VAL A 108 9.49 -1.96 -4.22
N GLU A 109 8.97 -2.61 -5.27
CA GLU A 109 9.15 -2.11 -6.64
C GLU A 109 8.46 -0.75 -6.88
N ASP A 110 7.42 -0.45 -6.11
CA ASP A 110 6.64 0.80 -6.18
C ASP A 110 7.20 1.90 -5.24
N THR A 111 8.25 1.63 -4.45
CA THR A 111 8.86 2.62 -3.55
C THR A 111 10.00 3.42 -4.20
N GLN A 112 10.14 3.36 -5.53
CA GLN A 112 11.25 4.02 -6.26
C GLN A 112 12.63 3.67 -5.66
N LEU A 113 12.81 2.41 -5.26
CA LEU A 113 14.03 1.91 -4.64
C LEU A 113 15.13 1.78 -5.71
N TYR A 114 16.24 2.48 -5.55
CA TYR A 114 17.47 2.17 -6.29
C TYR A 114 18.41 1.36 -5.40
N ARG A 115 19.07 0.37 -6.00
CA ARG A 115 19.96 -0.53 -5.26
C ARG A 115 21.27 0.19 -4.95
N ASP A 116 21.66 0.15 -3.68
CA ASP A 116 22.98 0.61 -3.24
C ASP A 116 23.49 -0.36 -2.16
N ASN A 117 24.59 -1.05 -2.46
CA ASN A 117 25.18 -2.04 -1.55
C ASN A 117 25.84 -1.41 -0.31
N SER A 118 26.03 -0.10 -0.28
CA SER A 118 26.52 0.64 0.88
C SER A 118 25.40 0.99 1.88
N SER A 119 24.13 0.87 1.48
CA SER A 119 22.98 1.16 2.34
C SER A 119 22.89 0.20 3.53
N GLU A 120 22.63 0.75 4.71
CA GLU A 120 22.34 -0.01 5.93
C GLU A 120 20.87 -0.45 6.03
N PHE A 121 20.01 0.10 5.18
CA PHE A 121 18.64 -0.33 5.00
C PHE A 121 18.57 -1.48 4.00
N VAL A 122 17.81 -2.51 4.36
CA VAL A 122 17.52 -3.63 3.47
C VAL A 122 16.02 -3.82 3.35
N HIS A 123 15.52 -3.85 2.12
CA HIS A 123 14.11 -3.81 1.75
C HIS A 123 13.54 -5.21 1.48
N TYR A 124 12.30 -5.45 1.91
CA TYR A 124 11.60 -6.72 1.80
C TYR A 124 10.10 -6.54 1.55
N ASP A 125 9.58 -7.19 0.51
CA ASP A 125 8.15 -7.39 0.33
C ASP A 125 7.56 -8.38 1.35
N LEU A 126 6.26 -8.29 1.62
CA LEU A 126 5.57 -9.24 2.50
C LEU A 126 5.54 -10.69 1.99
N GLY A 127 5.76 -10.90 0.69
CA GLY A 127 5.92 -12.22 0.08
C GLY A 127 7.25 -12.91 0.44
N CYS A 128 8.20 -12.19 1.01
CA CYS A 128 9.51 -12.75 1.37
C CYS A 128 9.46 -13.71 2.55
N ARG A 129 10.35 -14.71 2.52
CA ARG A 129 10.65 -15.56 3.68
C ARG A 129 11.78 -14.92 4.47
N VAL A 130 11.45 -14.36 5.62
CA VAL A 130 12.42 -13.82 6.59
C VAL A 130 12.55 -14.75 7.81
N ARG A 131 13.72 -14.78 8.43
CA ARG A 131 14.03 -15.58 9.62
C ARG A 131 14.60 -14.70 10.71
#